data_AF-A0A2M7KSQ4-F1
#
_entry.id   AF-A0A2M7KSQ4-F1
#
_cell.length_a   1.000
_cell.length_b   1.000
_cell.length_c   1.000
_cell.angle_alpha   90.00
_cell.angle_beta   90.00
_cell.angle_gamma   90.00
#
_symmetry.space_group_name_H-M   'P 1'
#
loop_
_entity.id
_entity.type
_entity.pdbx_description
1 polymer ?
#
loop_
_entity_poly.entity_id
_entity_poly.type
_entity_poly.pdbx_seq_one_letter_code
_entity_poly.pdbx_strand_id
1 'polypeptide(L)'
;MSDGAPDKLRIDFPCDGDILRNTDGNQDATGLRIEVTGRCPAGATVRANGRPATVHDGRFSAALLITTPQTTVTACTGPSPTDLHDTVRVLWDRNCFKRYRYSTDDNIWFLQDLHDNEGTYRSLFDNPYLAMWKRLHEAYGTSVQHNLYWQTEGFNLPMLSDKYAAEWRDNAHWLKLAFHARANDPDLPYQDASYRRIAQDFEDIVEEILRFAGEEVLTGFTTIHWGRATREACQALRDRGIRGFACPYPDKWSIRPPIAYYLDDAMIAVAGRRDYWWDTREDLLFTTYDLCCNHHQAADFPGLLAARAADPAHSQLMEVMIHEQYFYPHYVSYLPDYEARVETCVRWLTENGYRSVQYDEGFLGA
;
A
#
# COMPACT_ATOMS: atom_id res chain seq x y z
N MET A 1 8.97 -18.44 42.44
CA MET A 1 9.71 -17.90 41.27
C MET A 1 9.14 -16.52 41.04
N SER A 2 9.90 -15.47 41.39
CA SER A 2 9.50 -14.09 41.19
C SER A 2 9.69 -13.76 39.72
N ASP A 3 8.59 -13.59 38.99
CA ASP A 3 8.64 -12.94 37.69
C ASP A 3 9.15 -11.51 37.92
N GLY A 4 10.36 -11.24 37.44
CA GLY A 4 11.01 -9.95 37.59
C GLY A 4 10.14 -8.86 37.00
N ALA A 5 9.88 -7.79 37.77
CA ALA A 5 9.25 -6.60 37.25
C ALA A 5 10.02 -6.11 36.01
N PRO A 6 9.36 -5.57 34.98
CA PRO A 6 10.07 -5.09 33.79
C PRO A 6 10.98 -3.92 34.18
N ASP A 7 12.30 -4.08 34.05
CA ASP A 7 13.31 -3.03 34.30
C ASP A 7 13.26 -1.88 33.28
N LYS A 8 12.29 -1.88 32.36
CA LYS A 8 12.21 -0.92 31.25
C LYS A 8 10.80 -0.35 31.13
N LEU A 9 10.75 0.95 30.84
CA LEU A 9 9.54 1.61 30.34
C LEU A 9 9.39 1.28 28.86
N ARG A 10 8.19 0.87 28.44
CA ARG A 10 7.88 0.57 27.04
C ARG A 10 6.42 0.87 26.73
N ILE A 11 6.15 1.55 25.62
CA ILE A 11 4.82 1.71 25.03
C ILE A 11 4.47 0.42 24.28
N ASP A 12 3.29 -0.13 24.58
CA ASP A 12 2.72 -1.29 23.89
C ASP A 12 1.70 -0.87 22.82
N PHE A 13 0.97 0.23 23.06
CA PHE A 13 0.09 0.86 22.09
C PHE A 13 0.05 2.38 22.29
N PRO A 14 0.15 3.19 21.24
CA PRO A 14 0.40 2.78 19.85
C PRO A 14 1.84 2.26 19.64
N CYS A 15 2.07 1.47 18.59
CA CYS A 15 3.41 1.10 18.13
C CYS A 15 4.04 2.23 17.30
N ASP A 16 5.37 2.24 17.19
CA ASP A 16 6.05 3.15 16.25
C ASP A 16 5.64 2.83 14.80
N GLY A 17 5.24 3.86 14.07
CA GLY A 17 4.72 3.75 12.71
C GLY A 17 3.24 3.42 12.62
N ASP A 18 2.52 3.25 13.73
CA ASP A 18 1.07 3.06 13.66
C ASP A 18 0.40 4.27 13.00
N ILE A 19 -0.49 3.98 12.06
CA ILE A 19 -1.38 4.96 11.44
C ILE A 19 -2.75 4.78 12.10
N LEU A 20 -3.06 5.71 12.99
CA LEU A 20 -4.24 5.68 13.84
C LEU A 20 -5.48 6.10 13.05
N ARG A 21 -6.61 5.48 13.38
CA ARG A 21 -7.92 5.67 12.77
C ARG A 21 -8.97 5.95 13.82
N ASN A 22 -10.17 6.27 13.36
CA ASN A 22 -11.36 6.40 14.20
C ASN A 22 -11.68 5.13 15.03
N THR A 23 -11.22 3.94 14.62
CA THR A 23 -11.42 2.68 15.36
C THR A 23 -10.43 2.47 16.52
N ASP A 24 -9.35 3.26 16.59
CA ASP A 24 -8.33 3.14 17.64
C ASP A 24 -8.66 3.92 18.92
N GLY A 25 -9.78 4.64 18.92
CA GLY A 25 -10.17 5.52 20.01
C GLY A 25 -11.53 6.16 19.76
N ASN A 26 -11.77 7.28 20.44
CA ASN A 26 -12.98 8.07 20.24
C ASN A 26 -12.62 9.35 19.46
N GLN A 27 -13.11 9.45 18.22
CA GLN A 27 -12.90 10.62 17.37
C GLN A 27 -14.09 11.60 17.48
N ASP A 28 -13.79 12.88 17.66
CA ASP A 28 -14.76 13.98 17.61
C ASP A 28 -14.17 15.20 16.87
N ALA A 29 -14.87 16.34 16.90
CA ALA A 29 -14.43 17.57 16.25
C ALA A 29 -13.09 18.12 16.78
N THR A 30 -12.68 17.72 17.98
CA THR A 30 -11.46 18.18 18.65
C THR A 30 -10.24 17.30 18.36
N GLY A 31 -10.42 16.04 17.99
CA GLY A 31 -9.33 15.11 17.70
C GLY A 31 -9.69 13.65 17.89
N LEU A 32 -8.68 12.78 17.86
CA LEU A 32 -8.79 11.35 18.18
C LEU A 32 -8.27 11.11 19.60
N ARG A 33 -9.14 10.71 20.51
CA ARG A 33 -8.76 10.33 21.88
C ARG A 33 -8.44 8.84 21.93
N ILE A 34 -7.18 8.52 22.13
CA ILE A 34 -6.69 7.14 22.31
C ILE A 34 -6.32 6.87 23.77
N GLU A 35 -6.30 5.60 24.14
CA GLU A 35 -5.64 5.13 25.37
C GLU A 35 -4.24 4.63 25.03
N VAL A 36 -3.22 5.38 25.44
CA VAL A 36 -1.83 4.91 25.34
C VAL A 36 -1.61 3.89 26.44
N THR A 37 -1.09 2.71 26.11
CA THR A 37 -0.80 1.64 27.08
C THR A 37 0.64 1.15 26.97
N GLY A 38 1.16 0.60 28.06
CA GLY A 38 2.51 0.04 28.06
C GLY A 38 2.89 -0.65 29.36
N ARG A 39 4.18 -0.95 29.49
CA ARG A 39 4.80 -1.58 30.65
C ARG A 39 5.80 -0.63 31.30
N CYS A 40 5.95 -0.73 32.61
CA CYS A 40 6.85 0.10 33.40
C CYS A 40 7.33 -0.64 34.67
N PRO A 41 8.46 -0.21 35.26
CA PRO A 41 8.93 -0.79 36.51
C PRO A 41 7.88 -0.72 37.63
N ALA A 42 7.90 -1.70 38.53
CA ALA A 42 6.98 -1.75 39.65
C ALA A 42 7.10 -0.49 40.53
N GLY A 43 5.97 0.13 40.85
CA GLY A 43 5.93 1.37 41.65
C GLY A 43 6.36 2.64 40.89
N ALA A 44 6.66 2.56 39.59
CA ALA A 44 6.97 3.74 38.79
C ALA A 44 5.75 4.68 38.67
N THR A 45 6.02 5.98 38.70
CA THR A 45 5.05 6.98 38.21
C THR A 45 5.33 7.20 36.74
N VAL A 46 4.32 7.15 35.88
CA VAL A 46 4.48 7.33 34.43
C VAL A 46 3.67 8.53 33.95
N ARG A 47 4.21 9.27 32.99
CA ARG A 47 3.50 10.29 32.22
C ARG A 47 3.58 9.99 30.73
N ALA A 48 2.49 10.16 30.00
CA ALA A 48 2.46 10.11 28.53
C ALA A 48 2.20 11.52 27.99
N ASN A 49 3.14 12.09 27.23
CA ASN A 49 3.11 13.48 26.77
C ASN A 49 2.74 14.47 27.89
N GLY A 50 3.37 14.29 29.06
CA GLY A 50 3.15 15.11 30.27
C GLY A 50 1.88 14.77 31.06
N ARG A 51 0.95 13.99 30.53
CA ARG A 51 -0.28 13.56 31.24
C ARG A 51 0.02 12.41 32.19
N PRO A 52 -0.41 12.48 33.47
CA PRO A 52 -0.28 11.35 34.40
C PRO A 52 -0.96 10.10 33.86
N ALA A 53 -0.27 8.96 33.93
CA ALA A 53 -0.81 7.66 33.62
C ALA A 53 -1.34 6.97 34.89
N THR A 54 -2.35 6.11 34.72
CA THR A 54 -2.72 5.13 35.74
C THR A 54 -1.74 3.98 35.67
N VAL A 55 -1.16 3.58 36.80
CA VAL A 55 -0.20 2.45 36.87
C VAL A 55 -0.75 1.36 37.76
N HIS A 56 -0.82 0.14 37.24
CA HIS A 56 -1.27 -1.05 37.96
C HIS A 56 -0.50 -2.28 37.47
N ASP A 57 0.05 -3.08 38.39
CA ASP A 57 0.79 -4.32 38.11
C ASP A 57 1.85 -4.18 37.00
N GLY A 58 2.67 -3.13 37.06
CA GLY A 58 3.74 -2.90 36.08
C GLY A 58 3.25 -2.53 34.68
N ARG A 59 1.96 -2.19 34.52
CA ARG A 59 1.38 -1.63 33.30
C ARG A 59 0.94 -0.20 33.54
N PHE A 60 1.00 0.63 32.50
CA PHE A 60 0.46 1.98 32.55
C PHE A 60 -0.59 2.19 31.46
N SER A 61 -1.56 3.07 31.72
CA SER A 61 -2.44 3.63 30.69
C SER A 61 -2.69 5.13 30.86
N ALA A 62 -2.79 5.85 29.75
CA ALA A 62 -3.04 7.30 29.74
C ALA A 62 -3.87 7.73 28.55
N ALA A 63 -4.92 8.53 28.78
CA ALA A 63 -5.73 9.10 27.71
C ALA A 63 -5.00 10.27 27.03
N LEU A 64 -4.71 10.12 25.74
CA LEU A 64 -4.06 11.13 24.91
C LEU A 64 -5.00 11.61 23.81
N LEU A 65 -5.01 12.91 23.55
CA LEU A 65 -5.75 13.50 22.44
C LEU A 65 -4.78 13.79 21.29
N ILE A 66 -4.96 13.10 20.17
CA ILE A 66 -4.24 13.30 18.91
C ILE A 66 -4.99 14.37 18.12
N THR A 67 -4.28 15.45 17.75
CA THR A 67 -4.88 16.61 17.06
C THR A 67 -4.15 16.98 15.77
N THR A 68 -2.95 16.44 15.57
CA THR A 68 -2.10 16.71 14.40
C THR A 68 -1.93 15.45 13.56
N PRO A 69 -1.70 15.58 12.22
CA PRO A 69 -1.54 14.44 11.32
C PRO A 69 -0.40 13.49 11.72
N GLN A 70 0.67 14.03 12.31
CA GLN A 70 1.77 13.27 12.88
C GLN A 70 1.93 13.66 14.35
N THR A 71 2.13 12.67 15.22
CA THR A 71 2.32 12.87 16.66
C THR A 71 3.46 11.99 17.19
N THR A 72 4.31 12.57 18.03
CA THR A 72 5.25 11.81 18.85
C THR A 72 4.62 11.55 20.22
N VAL A 73 4.55 10.29 20.62
CA VAL A 73 4.08 9.86 21.94
C VAL A 73 5.28 9.42 22.75
N THR A 74 5.54 10.12 23.84
CA THR A 74 6.63 9.83 24.77
C THR A 74 6.05 9.46 26.13
N ALA A 75 6.39 8.27 26.61
CA ALA A 75 6.19 7.86 27.99
C ALA A 75 7.47 8.15 28.77
N CYS A 76 7.37 8.72 29.99
CA CYS A 76 8.51 8.94 30.87
C CYS A 76 8.20 8.66 32.34
N THR A 77 9.21 8.29 33.13
CA THR A 77 9.06 8.13 34.60
C THR A 77 9.29 9.44 35.38
N GLY A 78 9.76 10.50 34.72
CA GLY A 78 10.02 11.80 35.31
C GLY A 78 10.42 12.84 34.26
N PRO A 79 10.69 14.10 34.68
CA PRO A 79 11.00 15.20 33.78
C PRO A 79 12.46 15.27 33.32
N SER A 80 13.35 14.47 33.92
CA SER A 80 14.79 14.48 33.61
C SER A 80 15.07 13.65 32.36
N PRO A 81 16.04 14.05 31.51
CA PRO A 81 16.56 13.20 30.43
C PRO A 81 17.16 11.88 30.93
N THR A 82 17.54 11.80 32.20
CA THR A 82 18.08 10.58 32.83
C THR A 82 17.01 9.61 33.32
N ASP A 83 15.74 10.03 33.34
CA ASP A 83 14.63 9.15 33.67
C ASP A 83 14.41 8.12 32.55
N LEU A 84 13.60 7.09 32.80
CA LEU A 84 13.27 6.14 31.75
C LEU A 84 12.33 6.81 30.75
N HIS A 85 12.63 6.68 29.45
CA HIS A 85 11.82 7.17 28.36
C HIS A 85 11.58 6.07 27.33
N ASP A 86 10.38 6.06 26.75
CA ASP A 86 10.11 5.35 25.51
C ASP A 86 9.31 6.25 24.58
N THR A 87 9.56 6.16 23.28
CA THR A 87 8.99 7.08 22.29
C THR A 87 8.58 6.34 21.04
N VAL A 88 7.36 6.62 20.58
CA VAL A 88 6.80 6.14 19.32
C VAL A 88 6.27 7.33 18.51
N ARG A 89 6.29 7.20 17.18
CA ARG A 89 5.74 8.17 16.23
C ARG A 89 4.56 7.54 15.51
N VAL A 90 3.49 8.29 15.38
CA VAL A 90 2.25 7.83 14.77
C VAL A 90 1.75 8.84 13.74
N LEU A 91 1.04 8.34 12.73
CA LEU A 91 0.21 9.16 11.85
C LEU A 91 -1.26 9.04 12.25
N TRP A 92 -2.09 9.98 11.80
CA TRP A 92 -3.53 9.96 12.01
C TRP A 92 -4.27 10.08 10.67
N ASP A 93 -4.94 8.99 10.30
CA ASP A 93 -5.92 8.95 9.23
C ASP A 93 -7.25 9.54 9.71
N ARG A 94 -7.29 10.87 9.76
CA ARG A 94 -8.42 11.65 10.28
C ARG A 94 -9.72 11.38 9.53
N ASN A 95 -9.63 11.14 8.24
CA ASN A 95 -10.77 10.96 7.34
C ASN A 95 -10.92 9.47 6.99
N CYS A 96 -10.60 8.56 7.91
CA CYS A 96 -10.71 7.12 7.65
C CYS A 96 -12.16 6.70 7.35
N PHE A 97 -12.34 6.01 6.23
CA PHE A 97 -13.58 5.35 5.82
C PHE A 97 -13.24 4.09 5.02
N LYS A 98 -14.21 3.19 4.86
CA LYS A 98 -14.08 1.99 4.03
C LYS A 98 -13.72 2.35 2.58
N ARG A 99 -12.53 1.99 2.15
CA ARG A 99 -12.04 2.27 0.80
C ARG A 99 -11.22 1.13 0.22
N TYR A 100 -11.04 1.13 -1.09
CA TYR A 100 -10.18 0.17 -1.76
C TYR A 100 -9.39 0.83 -2.88
N ARG A 101 -8.20 0.28 -3.14
CA ARG A 101 -7.45 0.55 -4.37
C ARG A 101 -7.36 -0.75 -5.15
N TYR A 102 -7.57 -0.64 -6.46
CA TYR A 102 -7.35 -1.75 -7.37
C TYR A 102 -6.08 -1.47 -8.18
N SER A 103 -5.07 -2.33 -8.08
CA SER A 103 -3.90 -2.26 -8.96
C SER A 103 -3.84 -3.45 -9.90
N THR A 104 -2.99 -3.33 -10.92
CA THR A 104 -2.54 -4.46 -11.70
C THR A 104 -1.04 -4.42 -11.82
N ASP A 105 -0.41 -5.59 -11.82
CA ASP A 105 1.04 -5.71 -11.97
C ASP A 105 1.38 -6.35 -13.32
N ASP A 106 2.67 -6.31 -13.64
CA ASP A 106 3.27 -6.90 -14.84
C ASP A 106 2.79 -6.29 -16.16
N ASN A 107 2.38 -5.00 -16.15
CA ASN A 107 1.74 -4.43 -17.31
C ASN A 107 2.76 -3.99 -18.38
N ILE A 108 2.56 -4.46 -19.60
CA ILE A 108 3.31 -4.05 -20.81
C ILE A 108 2.59 -4.45 -22.10
N TRP A 109 1.75 -5.49 -22.06
CA TRP A 109 1.16 -6.06 -23.27
C TRP A 109 0.03 -5.22 -23.82
N PHE A 110 -0.77 -4.54 -23.01
CA PHE A 110 -1.77 -3.61 -23.53
C PHE A 110 -1.10 -2.42 -24.24
N LEU A 111 0.08 -1.99 -23.79
CA LEU A 111 0.86 -0.94 -24.45
C LEU A 111 1.44 -1.43 -25.77
N GLN A 112 1.92 -2.68 -25.81
CA GLN A 112 2.32 -3.33 -27.06
C GLN A 112 1.14 -3.44 -28.03
N ASP A 113 -0.03 -3.86 -27.57
CA ASP A 113 -1.25 -3.97 -28.40
C ASP A 113 -1.70 -2.61 -28.95
N LEU A 114 -1.58 -1.53 -28.15
CA LEU A 114 -1.84 -0.16 -28.61
C LEU A 114 -0.87 0.27 -29.72
N HIS A 115 0.41 -0.11 -29.63
CA HIS A 115 1.42 0.14 -30.67
C HIS A 115 1.12 -0.65 -31.95
N ASP A 116 0.93 -1.97 -31.83
CA ASP A 116 0.69 -2.86 -32.96
C ASP A 116 -0.58 -2.49 -33.74
N ASN A 117 -1.59 -1.93 -33.05
CA ASN A 117 -2.87 -1.52 -33.62
C ASN A 117 -3.00 0.00 -33.82
N GLU A 118 -1.92 0.77 -33.80
CA GLU A 118 -1.98 2.24 -33.90
C GLU A 118 -2.69 2.71 -35.18
N GLY A 119 -2.57 1.98 -36.29
CA GLY A 119 -3.26 2.30 -37.54
C GLY A 119 -4.78 2.06 -37.52
N THR A 120 -5.28 1.32 -36.53
CA THR A 120 -6.67 0.83 -36.47
C THR A 120 -7.44 1.43 -35.30
N TYR A 121 -6.85 1.41 -34.09
CA TYR A 121 -7.47 1.96 -32.89
C TYR A 121 -7.59 3.49 -33.02
N ARG A 122 -8.72 4.03 -32.59
CA ARG A 122 -9.01 5.47 -32.55
C ARG A 122 -9.03 5.99 -31.13
N SER A 123 -9.20 5.12 -30.15
CA SER A 123 -9.21 5.41 -28.72
C SER A 123 -8.35 4.42 -27.94
N LEU A 124 -7.85 4.82 -26.76
CA LEU A 124 -7.28 3.90 -25.77
C LEU A 124 -8.21 2.72 -25.48
N PHE A 125 -9.50 2.99 -25.43
CA PHE A 125 -10.52 2.02 -25.04
C PHE A 125 -10.99 1.14 -26.20
N ASP A 126 -10.36 1.24 -27.37
CA ASP A 126 -10.46 0.19 -28.39
C ASP A 126 -9.61 -1.04 -28.01
N ASN A 127 -8.60 -0.87 -27.15
CA ASN A 127 -7.90 -1.99 -26.52
C ASN A 127 -8.84 -2.74 -25.56
N PRO A 128 -9.06 -4.06 -25.72
CA PRO A 128 -10.03 -4.81 -24.91
C PRO A 128 -9.78 -4.78 -23.39
N TYR A 129 -8.51 -4.78 -22.98
CA TYR A 129 -8.12 -4.74 -21.57
C TYR A 129 -8.47 -3.40 -20.93
N LEU A 130 -8.11 -2.27 -21.56
CA LEU A 130 -8.50 -0.94 -21.09
C LEU A 130 -10.01 -0.71 -21.20
N ALA A 131 -10.67 -1.27 -22.21
CA ALA A 131 -12.12 -1.21 -22.35
C ALA A 131 -12.84 -1.89 -21.15
N MET A 132 -12.32 -3.02 -20.66
CA MET A 132 -12.85 -3.68 -19.46
C MET A 132 -12.74 -2.76 -18.24
N TRP A 133 -11.58 -2.16 -17.99
CA TRP A 133 -11.39 -1.23 -16.88
C TRP A 133 -12.29 -0.01 -16.96
N LYS A 134 -12.48 0.55 -18.15
CA LYS A 134 -13.42 1.65 -18.36
C LYS A 134 -14.86 1.25 -18.02
N ARG A 135 -15.33 0.06 -18.43
CA ARG A 135 -16.66 -0.45 -18.06
C ARG A 135 -16.82 -0.56 -16.54
N LEU A 136 -15.80 -1.03 -15.83
CA LEU A 136 -15.82 -1.16 -14.37
C LEU A 136 -15.80 0.20 -13.67
N HIS A 137 -15.08 1.17 -14.22
CA HIS A 137 -15.14 2.55 -13.76
C HIS A 137 -16.55 3.14 -13.92
N GLU A 138 -17.16 2.99 -15.10
CA GLU A 138 -18.51 3.51 -15.37
C GLU A 138 -19.59 2.83 -14.53
N ALA A 139 -19.46 1.54 -14.26
CA ALA A 139 -20.45 0.77 -13.50
C ALA A 139 -20.32 0.92 -11.97
N TYR A 140 -19.10 1.01 -11.45
CA TYR A 140 -18.82 0.92 -10.01
C TYR A 140 -18.03 2.09 -9.44
N GLY A 141 -17.57 3.03 -10.29
CA GLY A 141 -16.68 4.12 -9.88
C GLY A 141 -15.25 3.65 -9.57
N THR A 142 -14.85 2.47 -10.06
CA THR A 142 -13.51 1.92 -9.81
C THR A 142 -12.44 2.77 -10.46
N SER A 143 -11.46 3.15 -9.66
CA SER A 143 -10.17 3.65 -10.13
C SER A 143 -9.15 2.51 -10.13
N VAL A 144 -8.31 2.45 -11.15
CA VAL A 144 -7.29 1.41 -11.34
C VAL A 144 -5.90 2.01 -11.53
N GLN A 145 -4.90 1.33 -11.00
CA GLN A 145 -3.49 1.64 -11.20
C GLN A 145 -2.79 0.51 -11.94
N HIS A 146 -2.12 0.79 -13.06
CA HIS A 146 -1.30 -0.19 -13.79
C HIS A 146 0.19 0.02 -13.50
N ASN A 147 0.81 -0.96 -12.85
CA ASN A 147 2.25 -0.96 -12.60
C ASN A 147 2.98 -1.53 -13.83
N LEU A 148 3.79 -0.71 -14.47
CA LEU A 148 4.36 -0.95 -15.79
C LEU A 148 5.76 -1.57 -15.74
N TYR A 149 6.01 -2.48 -16.67
CA TYR A 149 7.36 -2.79 -17.12
C TYR A 149 7.88 -1.73 -18.11
N TRP A 150 9.20 -1.70 -18.28
CA TRP A 150 9.84 -0.93 -19.36
C TRP A 150 9.77 -1.63 -20.72
N GLN A 151 9.89 -2.96 -20.72
CA GLN A 151 10.05 -3.74 -21.96
C GLN A 151 9.55 -5.18 -21.84
N THR A 152 9.28 -5.75 -23.01
CA THR A 152 9.03 -7.18 -23.24
C THR A 152 9.71 -7.60 -24.55
N GLU A 153 9.57 -8.86 -24.97
CA GLU A 153 10.13 -9.31 -26.25
C GLU A 153 9.48 -8.54 -27.41
N GLY A 154 10.31 -7.85 -28.22
CA GLY A 154 9.86 -7.11 -29.40
C GLY A 154 9.24 -5.74 -29.12
N PHE A 155 9.11 -5.31 -27.86
CA PHE A 155 8.49 -4.02 -27.51
C PHE A 155 9.14 -3.36 -26.27
N ASN A 156 9.25 -2.03 -26.29
CA ASN A 156 9.60 -1.21 -25.14
C ASN A 156 8.85 0.13 -25.17
N LEU A 157 8.75 0.81 -24.02
CA LEU A 157 7.96 2.04 -23.90
C LEU A 157 8.31 3.14 -24.94
N PRO A 158 9.59 3.38 -25.30
CA PRO A 158 9.93 4.33 -26.37
C PRO A 158 9.30 4.05 -27.74
N MET A 159 8.88 2.81 -28.02
CA MET A 159 8.19 2.46 -29.27
C MET A 159 6.73 2.93 -29.29
N LEU A 160 6.11 3.17 -28.13
CA LEU A 160 4.74 3.65 -28.03
C LEU A 160 4.64 5.10 -28.49
N SER A 161 3.69 5.43 -29.37
CA SER A 161 3.46 6.82 -29.73
C SER A 161 2.74 7.61 -28.64
N ASP A 162 2.73 8.94 -28.75
CA ASP A 162 1.98 9.84 -27.88
C ASP A 162 0.54 10.12 -28.38
N LYS A 163 0.07 9.36 -29.37
CA LYS A 163 -1.23 9.53 -30.04
C LYS A 163 -2.41 9.65 -29.06
N TYR A 164 -2.35 8.94 -27.96
CA TYR A 164 -3.42 8.85 -26.96
C TYR A 164 -3.20 9.74 -25.73
N ALA A 165 -2.19 10.63 -25.73
CA ALA A 165 -1.82 11.44 -24.57
C ALA A 165 -2.96 12.34 -24.04
N ALA A 166 -3.90 12.77 -24.89
CA ALA A 166 -5.08 13.49 -24.43
C ALA A 166 -6.04 12.60 -23.63
N GLU A 167 -6.33 11.38 -24.12
CA GLU A 167 -7.22 10.46 -23.43
C GLU A 167 -6.66 9.98 -22.09
N TRP A 168 -5.35 9.75 -21.99
CA TRP A 168 -4.72 9.45 -20.71
C TRP A 168 -4.98 10.56 -19.68
N ARG A 169 -4.73 11.82 -20.03
CA ARG A 169 -4.94 12.97 -19.14
C ARG A 169 -6.40 13.17 -18.78
N ASP A 170 -7.30 13.04 -19.74
CA ASP A 170 -8.75 13.16 -19.51
C ASP A 170 -9.27 12.08 -18.53
N ASN A 171 -8.59 10.93 -18.45
CA ASN A 171 -8.96 9.80 -17.59
C ASN A 171 -8.06 9.65 -16.35
N ALA A 172 -7.11 10.56 -16.12
CA ALA A 172 -6.12 10.46 -15.05
C ALA A 172 -6.71 10.48 -13.62
N HIS A 173 -7.98 10.85 -13.47
CA HIS A 173 -8.69 10.83 -12.19
C HIS A 173 -9.07 9.41 -11.74
N TRP A 174 -9.15 8.44 -12.66
CA TRP A 174 -9.45 7.05 -12.32
C TRP A 174 -8.41 6.06 -12.85
N LEU A 175 -7.65 6.42 -13.88
CA LEU A 175 -6.66 5.57 -14.52
C LEU A 175 -5.24 6.07 -14.22
N LYS A 176 -4.46 5.30 -13.45
CA LYS A 176 -3.10 5.65 -13.03
C LYS A 176 -2.05 4.68 -13.57
N LEU A 177 -0.82 5.17 -13.72
CA LEU A 177 0.35 4.40 -14.15
C LEU A 177 1.49 4.54 -13.13
N ALA A 178 2.20 3.46 -12.84
CA ALA A 178 3.34 3.48 -11.94
C ALA A 178 4.50 2.60 -12.43
N PHE A 179 5.68 2.81 -11.86
CA PHE A 179 6.84 1.94 -12.05
C PHE A 179 6.64 0.55 -11.42
N HIS A 180 6.95 -0.53 -12.15
CA HIS A 180 6.99 -1.89 -11.59
C HIS A 180 8.40 -2.50 -11.62
N ALA A 181 9.00 -2.60 -12.81
CA ALA A 181 10.37 -3.07 -13.05
C ALA A 181 10.81 -2.87 -14.49
N ARG A 182 12.07 -3.22 -14.81
CA ARG A 182 12.55 -3.25 -16.20
C ARG A 182 11.75 -4.22 -17.09
N ALA A 183 11.54 -5.45 -16.63
CA ALA A 183 10.88 -6.52 -17.38
C ALA A 183 10.42 -7.62 -16.41
N ASN A 184 9.69 -8.60 -16.93
CA ASN A 184 9.26 -9.80 -16.19
C ASN A 184 10.43 -10.65 -15.70
N ASP A 185 11.42 -10.87 -16.56
CA ASP A 185 12.58 -11.69 -16.24
C ASP A 185 13.85 -10.85 -16.05
N PRO A 186 14.78 -11.27 -15.16
CA PRO A 186 14.70 -12.44 -14.29
C PRO A 186 13.84 -12.21 -13.03
N ASP A 187 13.46 -13.30 -12.38
CA ASP A 187 12.85 -13.27 -11.04
C ASP A 187 13.68 -12.45 -10.05
N LEU A 188 12.98 -11.74 -9.14
CA LEU A 188 13.57 -10.98 -8.03
C LEU A 188 14.61 -9.94 -8.49
N PRO A 189 14.32 -9.10 -9.51
CA PRO A 189 15.34 -8.29 -10.18
C PRO A 189 15.99 -7.24 -9.26
N TYR A 190 15.29 -6.84 -8.19
CA TYR A 190 15.75 -5.79 -7.27
C TYR A 190 16.21 -6.28 -5.90
N GLN A 191 16.29 -7.61 -5.68
CA GLN A 191 16.65 -8.15 -4.37
C GLN A 191 18.04 -7.70 -3.87
N ASP A 192 18.97 -7.49 -4.81
CA ASP A 192 20.34 -7.01 -4.56
C ASP A 192 20.62 -5.69 -5.30
N ALA A 193 19.57 -4.96 -5.71
CA ALA A 193 19.75 -3.75 -6.47
C ALA A 193 20.35 -2.62 -5.64
N SER A 194 21.29 -1.90 -6.25
CA SER A 194 21.81 -0.64 -5.73
C SER A 194 20.78 0.49 -5.91
N TYR A 195 20.95 1.55 -5.12
CA TYR A 195 20.24 2.82 -5.27
C TYR A 195 20.18 3.28 -6.75
N ARG A 196 21.34 3.33 -7.42
CA ARG A 196 21.44 3.82 -8.80
C ARG A 196 20.71 2.91 -9.80
N ARG A 197 20.69 1.60 -9.58
CA ARG A 197 20.10 0.66 -10.55
C ARG A 197 18.60 0.84 -10.64
N ILE A 198 17.90 0.81 -9.50
CA ILE A 198 16.44 0.96 -9.49
C ILE A 198 16.04 2.39 -9.84
N ALA A 199 16.85 3.39 -9.45
CA ALA A 199 16.66 4.78 -9.85
C ALA A 199 16.61 4.93 -11.36
N GLN A 200 17.57 4.34 -12.08
CA GLN A 200 17.60 4.40 -13.55
C GLN A 200 16.38 3.71 -14.16
N ASP A 201 16.03 2.50 -13.70
CA ASP A 201 14.87 1.79 -14.23
C ASP A 201 13.56 2.56 -13.97
N PHE A 202 13.45 3.22 -12.82
CA PHE A 202 12.33 4.11 -12.50
C PHE A 202 12.28 5.34 -13.40
N GLU A 203 13.41 6.04 -13.54
CA GLU A 203 13.52 7.27 -14.32
C GLU A 203 13.21 7.01 -15.79
N ASP A 204 13.74 5.91 -16.36
CA ASP A 204 13.43 5.48 -17.72
C ASP A 204 11.90 5.36 -17.88
N ILE A 205 11.24 4.55 -17.05
CA ILE A 205 9.78 4.30 -17.12
C ILE A 205 8.98 5.59 -16.97
N VAL A 206 9.33 6.43 -16.00
CA VAL A 206 8.61 7.68 -15.73
C VAL A 206 8.78 8.67 -16.88
N GLU A 207 9.97 8.78 -17.48
CA GLU A 207 10.20 9.64 -18.66
C GLU A 207 9.23 9.29 -19.80
N GLU A 208 9.02 8.00 -20.05
CA GLU A 208 8.09 7.58 -21.10
C GLU A 208 6.63 7.77 -20.71
N ILE A 209 6.24 7.49 -19.46
CA ILE A 209 4.88 7.79 -18.98
C ILE A 209 4.57 9.29 -19.16
N LEU A 210 5.51 10.16 -18.79
CA LEU A 210 5.37 11.61 -18.98
C LEU A 210 5.19 11.96 -20.47
N ARG A 211 5.92 11.28 -21.36
CA ARG A 211 5.82 11.51 -22.81
C ARG A 211 4.48 11.07 -23.40
N PHE A 212 4.02 9.84 -23.13
CA PHE A 212 2.84 9.29 -23.81
C PHE A 212 1.51 9.51 -23.06
N ALA A 213 1.55 9.82 -21.75
CA ALA A 213 0.35 9.91 -20.91
C ALA A 213 0.25 11.17 -20.04
N GLY A 214 1.36 11.89 -19.80
CA GLY A 214 1.40 13.09 -18.96
C GLY A 214 1.70 12.79 -17.48
N GLU A 215 1.89 13.85 -16.68
CA GLU A 215 2.22 13.72 -15.25
C GLU A 215 1.01 13.34 -14.40
N GLU A 216 -0.19 13.65 -14.88
CA GLU A 216 -1.45 13.52 -14.15
C GLU A 216 -1.78 12.05 -13.83
N VAL A 217 -1.29 11.11 -14.65
CA VAL A 217 -1.49 9.66 -14.44
C VAL A 217 -0.51 9.06 -13.44
N LEU A 218 0.57 9.76 -13.06
CA LEU A 218 1.55 9.24 -12.12
C LEU A 218 0.95 9.14 -10.71
N THR A 219 1.50 8.22 -9.94
CA THR A 219 1.09 7.90 -8.56
C THR A 219 2.32 7.72 -7.69
N GLY A 220 2.22 8.17 -6.44
CA GLY A 220 3.25 8.00 -5.42
C GLY A 220 3.27 6.60 -4.81
N PHE A 221 2.47 5.65 -5.29
CA PHE A 221 2.42 4.30 -4.73
C PHE A 221 2.64 3.26 -5.81
N THR A 222 3.29 2.15 -5.46
CA THR A 222 3.49 1.04 -6.41
C THR A 222 3.70 -0.30 -5.71
N THR A 223 3.75 -1.37 -6.49
CA THR A 223 4.35 -2.65 -6.12
C THR A 223 5.63 -2.78 -6.93
N ILE A 224 6.77 -3.04 -6.30
CA ILE A 224 7.99 -3.40 -7.04
C ILE A 224 7.84 -4.86 -7.49
N HIS A 225 8.31 -5.23 -8.68
CA HIS A 225 8.23 -6.62 -9.14
C HIS A 225 8.82 -7.60 -8.11
N TRP A 226 8.08 -8.69 -7.84
CA TRP A 226 8.30 -9.63 -6.74
C TRP A 226 8.26 -9.06 -5.31
N GLY A 227 7.84 -7.81 -5.11
CA GLY A 227 7.78 -7.13 -3.81
C GLY A 227 9.07 -7.22 -3.00
N ARG A 228 10.23 -7.32 -3.68
CA ARG A 228 11.54 -7.47 -3.04
C ARG A 228 12.52 -6.44 -3.56
N ALA A 229 13.07 -5.66 -2.64
CA ALA A 229 14.06 -4.64 -2.93
C ALA A 229 14.93 -4.39 -1.69
N THR A 230 16.18 -3.97 -1.89
CA THR A 230 17.04 -3.51 -0.80
C THR A 230 16.46 -2.24 -0.16
N ARG A 231 16.91 -1.91 1.06
CA ARG A 231 16.55 -0.64 1.73
C ARG A 231 16.98 0.57 0.88
N GLU A 232 18.20 0.52 0.35
CA GLU A 232 18.76 1.55 -0.53
C GLU A 232 17.96 1.71 -1.83
N ALA A 233 17.45 0.62 -2.40
CA ALA A 233 16.58 0.66 -3.57
C ALA A 233 15.23 1.33 -3.25
N CYS A 234 14.62 1.02 -2.09
CA CYS A 234 13.38 1.68 -1.67
C CYS A 234 13.60 3.16 -1.36
N GLN A 235 14.75 3.54 -0.77
CA GLN A 235 15.16 4.94 -0.58
C GLN A 235 15.29 5.68 -1.92
N ALA A 236 15.88 5.05 -2.94
CA ALA A 236 15.98 5.65 -4.27
C ALA A 236 14.61 6.00 -4.87
N LEU A 237 13.62 5.14 -4.67
CA LEU A 237 12.24 5.41 -5.09
C LEU A 237 11.59 6.50 -4.22
N ARG A 238 11.86 6.49 -2.90
CA ARG A 238 11.37 7.52 -1.97
C ARG A 238 11.82 8.92 -2.37
N ASP A 239 13.10 9.06 -2.71
CA ASP A 239 13.71 10.32 -3.18
C ASP A 239 13.10 10.82 -4.49
N ARG A 240 12.46 9.92 -5.26
CA ARG A 240 11.80 10.19 -6.54
C ARG A 240 10.28 10.33 -6.44
N GLY A 241 9.78 10.45 -5.22
CA GLY A 241 8.36 10.77 -4.96
C GLY A 241 7.47 9.57 -4.66
N ILE A 242 7.98 8.33 -4.67
CA ILE A 242 7.23 7.18 -4.16
C ILE A 242 7.07 7.33 -2.65
N ARG A 243 5.83 7.38 -2.18
CA ARG A 243 5.44 7.50 -0.77
C ARG A 243 5.16 6.16 -0.12
N GLY A 244 4.83 5.13 -0.90
CA GLY A 244 4.57 3.83 -0.31
C GLY A 244 4.43 2.66 -1.26
N PHE A 245 4.34 1.49 -0.65
CA PHE A 245 4.33 0.20 -1.32
C PHE A 245 3.16 -0.66 -0.86
N ALA A 246 2.63 -1.48 -1.77
CA ALA A 246 1.74 -2.59 -1.40
C ALA A 246 2.58 -3.83 -1.07
N CYS A 247 2.27 -4.49 0.05
CA CYS A 247 3.05 -5.61 0.55
C CYS A 247 2.11 -6.75 0.99
N PRO A 248 2.32 -7.99 0.52
CA PRO A 248 1.66 -9.13 1.13
C PRO A 248 2.22 -9.35 2.54
N TYR A 249 1.35 -9.74 3.48
CA TYR A 249 1.74 -10.17 4.83
C TYR A 249 1.06 -11.50 5.19
N PRO A 250 1.31 -12.59 4.45
CA PRO A 250 0.79 -13.90 4.80
C PRO A 250 1.41 -14.42 6.10
N ASP A 251 0.68 -15.28 6.80
CA ASP A 251 1.17 -15.97 8.02
C ASP A 251 2.47 -16.75 7.76
N LYS A 252 2.63 -17.26 6.53
CA LYS A 252 3.81 -18.00 6.09
C LYS A 252 4.20 -17.62 4.67
N TRP A 253 5.47 -17.30 4.51
CA TRP A 253 6.07 -17.14 3.19
C TRP A 253 6.60 -18.46 2.66
N SER A 254 6.34 -18.73 1.38
CA SER A 254 6.90 -19.86 0.64
C SER A 254 8.37 -19.67 0.27
N ILE A 255 8.87 -18.43 0.32
CA ILE A 255 10.25 -18.07 -0.05
C ILE A 255 10.96 -17.30 1.07
N ARG A 256 12.30 -17.37 1.06
CA ARG A 256 13.19 -16.65 2.00
C ARG A 256 14.28 -15.89 1.21
N PRO A 257 14.57 -14.62 1.54
CA PRO A 257 13.85 -13.76 2.51
C PRO A 257 12.37 -13.55 2.11
N PRO A 258 11.50 -13.05 3.00
CA PRO A 258 10.10 -12.72 2.66
C PRO A 258 9.94 -11.80 1.43
N ILE A 259 8.76 -11.79 0.80
CA ILE A 259 8.37 -10.75 -0.19
C ILE A 259 7.85 -9.54 0.61
N ALA A 260 8.77 -8.80 1.21
CA ALA A 260 8.42 -7.66 2.05
C ALA A 260 9.45 -6.54 1.94
N TYR A 261 9.91 -6.28 0.72
CA TYR A 261 10.91 -5.26 0.43
C TYR A 261 12.17 -5.49 1.28
N TYR A 262 12.55 -4.51 2.08
CA TYR A 262 13.68 -4.56 3.01
C TYR A 262 13.25 -4.85 4.45
N LEU A 263 11.97 -5.08 4.70
CA LEU A 263 11.44 -5.28 6.05
C LEU A 263 11.96 -6.61 6.61
N ASP A 264 12.48 -6.57 7.83
CA ASP A 264 12.84 -7.77 8.58
C ASP A 264 11.61 -8.41 9.24
N ASP A 265 11.79 -9.61 9.82
CA ASP A 265 10.69 -10.35 10.46
C ASP A 265 9.99 -9.55 11.57
N ALA A 266 10.70 -8.67 12.28
CA ALA A 266 10.12 -7.85 13.34
C ALA A 266 9.26 -6.72 12.77
N MET A 267 9.74 -6.05 11.71
CA MET A 267 8.99 -5.02 10.98
C MET A 267 7.76 -5.62 10.29
N ILE A 268 7.90 -6.77 9.63
CA ILE A 268 6.80 -7.52 9.00
C ILE A 268 5.70 -7.82 10.03
N ALA A 269 6.09 -8.32 11.22
CA ALA A 269 5.17 -8.66 12.28
C ALA A 269 4.43 -7.44 12.88
N VAL A 270 4.91 -6.22 12.65
CA VAL A 270 4.22 -4.98 13.04
C VAL A 270 3.37 -4.47 11.88
N ALA A 271 3.94 -4.35 10.68
CA ALA A 271 3.26 -3.83 9.51
C ALA A 271 2.02 -4.65 9.11
N GLY A 272 2.12 -5.99 9.17
CA GLY A 272 1.01 -6.89 8.86
C GLY A 272 -0.07 -7.01 9.93
N ARG A 273 -0.05 -6.19 10.99
CA ARG A 273 -1.11 -6.17 12.01
C ARG A 273 -2.31 -5.32 11.62
N ARG A 274 -2.19 -4.49 10.59
CA ARG A 274 -3.15 -3.43 10.24
C ARG A 274 -3.22 -3.28 8.72
N ASP A 275 -4.24 -2.58 8.20
CA ASP A 275 -4.34 -2.27 6.77
C ASP A 275 -3.10 -1.51 6.23
N TYR A 276 -2.44 -0.72 7.07
CA TYR A 276 -1.29 0.08 6.68
C TYR A 276 -0.40 0.49 7.85
N TRP A 277 0.88 0.72 7.56
CA TRP A 277 1.93 1.05 8.52
C TRP A 277 2.94 2.04 7.91
N TRP A 278 3.56 2.87 8.75
CA TRP A 278 4.55 3.86 8.34
C TRP A 278 5.94 3.48 8.87
N ASP A 279 6.90 3.23 7.97
CA ASP A 279 8.30 3.17 8.37
C ASP A 279 8.80 4.57 8.68
N THR A 280 8.86 4.85 9.98
CA THR A 280 9.27 6.15 10.53
C THR A 280 10.74 6.50 10.27
N ARG A 281 11.56 5.56 9.78
CA ARG A 281 12.97 5.78 9.45
C ARG A 281 13.16 6.19 8.00
N GLU A 282 12.50 5.46 7.09
CA GLU A 282 12.60 5.69 5.64
C GLU A 282 11.48 6.60 5.11
N ASP A 283 10.54 6.97 5.97
CA ASP A 283 9.36 7.76 5.63
C ASP A 283 8.56 7.13 4.46
N LEU A 284 8.34 5.83 4.56
CA LEU A 284 7.64 5.02 3.58
C LEU A 284 6.38 4.39 4.19
N LEU A 285 5.27 4.45 3.45
CA LEU A 285 4.03 3.80 3.80
C LEU A 285 4.00 2.39 3.23
N PHE A 286 3.50 1.45 4.00
CA PHE A 286 3.24 0.08 3.56
C PHE A 286 1.75 -0.20 3.72
N THR A 287 1.13 -0.66 2.65
CA THR A 287 -0.28 -1.10 2.64
C THR A 287 -0.32 -2.62 2.57
N THR A 288 -1.18 -3.21 3.39
CA THR A 288 -1.38 -4.65 3.44
C THR A 288 -2.16 -5.06 2.22
N TYR A 289 -1.61 -6.04 1.51
CA TYR A 289 -2.22 -6.61 0.33
C TYR A 289 -3.27 -7.67 0.71
N ASP A 290 -4.54 -7.44 0.40
CA ASP A 290 -5.66 -8.26 0.89
C ASP A 290 -6.05 -9.41 -0.03
N LEU A 291 -6.04 -9.18 -1.36
CA LEU A 291 -6.51 -10.19 -2.32
C LEU A 291 -5.82 -10.10 -3.67
N CYS A 292 -5.23 -11.22 -4.11
CA CYS A 292 -4.70 -11.40 -5.48
C CYS A 292 -5.71 -12.20 -6.28
N CYS A 293 -6.41 -11.54 -7.19
CA CYS A 293 -7.58 -12.12 -7.85
C CYS A 293 -7.22 -13.28 -8.80
N ASN A 294 -5.99 -13.34 -9.31
CA ASN A 294 -5.54 -14.49 -10.10
C ASN A 294 -5.33 -15.77 -9.25
N HIS A 295 -5.28 -15.68 -7.92
CA HIS A 295 -5.09 -16.85 -7.04
C HIS A 295 -6.38 -17.56 -6.60
N HIS A 296 -7.57 -16.97 -6.82
CA HIS A 296 -8.84 -17.56 -6.36
C HIS A 296 -9.93 -17.45 -7.40
N GLN A 297 -10.87 -18.40 -7.41
CA GLN A 297 -12.00 -18.37 -8.34
C GLN A 297 -12.94 -17.22 -7.99
N ALA A 298 -13.61 -16.64 -8.99
CA ALA A 298 -14.52 -15.50 -8.78
C ALA A 298 -15.60 -15.78 -7.71
N ALA A 299 -16.09 -17.02 -7.64
CA ALA A 299 -17.09 -17.45 -6.66
C ALA A 299 -16.62 -17.39 -5.20
N ASP A 300 -15.31 -17.39 -4.94
CA ASP A 300 -14.74 -17.38 -3.59
C ASP A 300 -14.62 -15.97 -3.01
N PHE A 301 -14.59 -14.93 -3.86
CA PHE A 301 -14.33 -13.55 -3.43
C PHE A 301 -15.30 -13.01 -2.38
N PRO A 302 -16.63 -13.25 -2.46
CA PRO A 302 -17.54 -12.77 -1.41
C PRO A 302 -17.18 -13.31 -0.02
N GLY A 303 -16.73 -14.57 0.08
CA GLY A 303 -16.33 -15.17 1.35
C GLY A 303 -14.99 -14.64 1.84
N LEU A 304 -13.99 -14.53 0.95
CA LEU A 304 -12.66 -14.01 1.28
C LEU A 304 -12.72 -12.54 1.74
N LEU A 305 -13.44 -11.70 1.00
CA LEU A 305 -13.58 -10.28 1.31
C LEU A 305 -14.45 -10.06 2.55
N ALA A 306 -15.50 -10.88 2.77
CA ALA A 306 -16.28 -10.81 4.01
C ALA A 306 -15.43 -11.17 5.24
N ALA A 307 -14.56 -12.18 5.13
CA ALA A 307 -13.64 -12.54 6.21
C ALA A 307 -12.67 -11.39 6.53
N ARG A 308 -12.14 -10.70 5.51
CA ARG A 308 -11.31 -9.51 5.72
C ARG A 308 -12.09 -8.33 6.30
N ALA A 309 -13.28 -8.03 5.79
CA ALA A 309 -14.13 -6.96 6.31
C ALA A 309 -14.59 -7.19 7.76
N ALA A 310 -14.60 -8.44 8.24
CA ALA A 310 -14.92 -8.78 9.62
C ALA A 310 -13.74 -8.57 10.58
N ASP A 311 -12.51 -8.41 10.07
CA ASP A 311 -11.32 -8.13 10.86
C ASP A 311 -11.20 -6.62 11.13
N PRO A 312 -11.36 -6.13 12.37
CA PRO A 312 -11.27 -4.70 12.67
C PRO A 312 -9.91 -4.08 12.33
N ALA A 313 -8.87 -4.90 12.22
CA ALA A 313 -7.53 -4.44 11.88
C ALA A 313 -7.32 -4.25 10.37
N HIS A 314 -8.13 -4.90 9.52
CA HIS A 314 -7.97 -4.99 8.06
C HIS A 314 -9.27 -4.68 7.28
N SER A 315 -10.17 -3.89 7.86
CA SER A 315 -11.51 -3.65 7.31
C SER A 315 -11.74 -2.22 6.82
N GLN A 316 -10.73 -1.35 6.88
CA GLN A 316 -10.91 0.05 6.48
C GLN A 316 -10.32 0.35 5.11
N LEU A 317 -9.25 -0.32 4.72
CA LEU A 317 -8.61 -0.14 3.42
C LEU A 317 -8.29 -1.51 2.84
N MET A 318 -8.88 -1.81 1.68
CA MET A 318 -8.62 -3.05 0.96
C MET A 318 -7.71 -2.80 -0.25
N GLU A 319 -6.53 -3.40 -0.25
CA GLU A 319 -5.65 -3.40 -1.41
C GLU A 319 -5.87 -4.70 -2.20
N VAL A 320 -6.37 -4.57 -3.43
CA VAL A 320 -6.65 -5.71 -4.30
C VAL A 320 -5.92 -5.55 -5.63
N MET A 321 -5.41 -6.65 -6.18
CA MET A 321 -4.74 -6.65 -7.48
C MET A 321 -4.97 -7.91 -8.30
N ILE A 322 -4.58 -7.82 -9.56
CA ILE A 322 -4.48 -8.93 -10.50
C ILE A 322 -3.32 -8.65 -11.48
N HIS A 323 -2.64 -9.68 -11.98
CA HIS A 323 -1.59 -9.49 -12.99
C HIS A 323 -2.21 -9.33 -14.38
N GLU A 324 -1.66 -8.43 -15.22
CA GLU A 324 -2.13 -8.25 -16.60
C GLU A 324 -2.09 -9.56 -17.39
N GLN A 325 -1.00 -10.31 -17.26
CA GLN A 325 -0.67 -11.42 -18.16
C GLN A 325 -1.79 -12.48 -18.25
N TYR A 326 -2.53 -12.68 -17.16
CA TYR A 326 -3.63 -13.64 -17.09
C TYR A 326 -4.84 -13.26 -17.95
N PHE A 327 -4.91 -12.05 -18.50
CA PHE A 327 -5.95 -11.59 -19.42
C PHE A 327 -5.79 -12.15 -20.84
N TYR A 328 -4.58 -12.52 -21.26
CA TYR A 328 -4.31 -12.83 -22.67
C TYR A 328 -4.25 -14.35 -22.95
N PRO A 329 -4.98 -14.86 -23.95
CA PRO A 329 -5.04 -16.30 -24.26
C PRO A 329 -3.71 -16.99 -24.57
N HIS A 330 -2.68 -16.24 -24.95
CA HIS A 330 -1.36 -16.77 -25.26
C HIS A 330 -0.47 -16.94 -24.02
N TYR A 331 -0.87 -16.39 -22.86
CA TYR A 331 -0.14 -16.59 -21.62
C TYR A 331 -0.37 -18.00 -21.08
N VAL A 332 0.71 -18.63 -20.60
CA VAL A 332 0.70 -20.02 -20.13
C VAL A 332 -0.32 -20.28 -19.00
N SER A 333 -0.63 -19.25 -18.21
CA SER A 333 -1.61 -19.31 -17.12
C SER A 333 -2.85 -18.46 -17.38
N TYR A 334 -3.23 -18.25 -18.65
CA TYR A 334 -4.44 -17.51 -19.04
C TYR A 334 -5.69 -17.90 -18.23
N LEU A 335 -6.45 -16.90 -17.77
CA LEU A 335 -7.72 -17.06 -17.07
C LEU A 335 -8.88 -16.66 -17.98
N PRO A 336 -9.65 -17.62 -18.54
CA PRO A 336 -10.80 -17.29 -19.38
C PRO A 336 -11.92 -16.56 -18.64
N ASP A 337 -11.89 -16.55 -17.31
CA ASP A 337 -12.81 -15.84 -16.42
C ASP A 337 -12.21 -14.56 -15.82
N TYR A 338 -11.13 -14.01 -16.40
CA TYR A 338 -10.44 -12.82 -15.90
C TYR A 338 -11.39 -11.65 -15.61
N GLU A 339 -12.21 -11.25 -16.58
CA GLU A 339 -13.14 -10.12 -16.39
C GLU A 339 -14.14 -10.40 -15.27
N ALA A 340 -14.67 -11.64 -15.20
CA ALA A 340 -15.63 -12.05 -14.18
C ALA A 340 -15.01 -12.03 -12.78
N ARG A 341 -13.71 -12.31 -12.66
CA ARG A 341 -12.98 -12.17 -11.39
C ARG A 341 -12.94 -10.71 -10.95
N VAL A 342 -12.43 -9.84 -11.82
CA VAL A 342 -12.28 -8.41 -11.50
C VAL A 342 -13.65 -7.81 -11.16
N GLU A 343 -14.67 -8.06 -11.97
CA GLU A 343 -16.02 -7.55 -11.73
C GLU A 343 -16.61 -8.05 -10.41
N THR A 344 -16.48 -9.35 -10.10
CA THR A 344 -17.03 -9.91 -8.85
C THR A 344 -16.38 -9.30 -7.61
N CYS A 345 -15.07 -9.06 -7.66
CA CYS A 345 -14.33 -8.39 -6.59
C CYS A 345 -14.80 -6.94 -6.41
N VAL A 346 -14.77 -6.15 -7.48
CA VAL A 346 -15.17 -4.73 -7.49
C VAL A 346 -16.62 -4.54 -7.06
N ARG A 347 -17.54 -5.35 -7.60
CA ARG A 347 -18.96 -5.28 -7.24
C ARG A 347 -19.14 -5.53 -5.76
N TRP A 348 -18.52 -6.57 -5.22
CA TRP A 348 -18.63 -6.88 -3.79
C TRP A 348 -18.14 -5.72 -2.92
N LEU A 349 -16.97 -5.15 -3.24
CA LEU A 349 -16.39 -4.01 -2.51
C LEU A 349 -17.36 -2.83 -2.50
N THR A 350 -17.86 -2.47 -3.67
CA THR A 350 -18.78 -1.34 -3.88
C THR A 350 -20.11 -1.55 -3.12
N GLU A 351 -20.72 -2.72 -3.26
CA GLU A 351 -21.97 -3.08 -2.58
C GLU A 351 -21.83 -3.15 -1.05
N ASN A 352 -20.63 -3.38 -0.54
CA ASN A 352 -20.31 -3.40 0.90
C ASN A 352 -19.78 -2.06 1.45
N GLY A 353 -19.93 -0.99 0.67
CA GLY A 353 -19.65 0.39 1.09
C GLY A 353 -18.19 0.79 1.03
N TYR A 354 -17.33 0.01 0.38
CA TYR A 354 -15.97 0.44 0.08
C TYR A 354 -15.98 1.35 -1.13
N ARG A 355 -15.38 2.54 -1.00
CA ARG A 355 -15.21 3.49 -2.11
C ARG A 355 -13.87 3.28 -2.79
N SER A 356 -13.85 3.29 -4.11
CA SER A 356 -12.58 3.27 -4.85
C SER A 356 -11.83 4.58 -4.63
N VAL A 357 -10.52 4.49 -4.44
CA VAL A 357 -9.65 5.66 -4.20
C VAL A 357 -8.32 5.49 -4.92
N GLN A 358 -7.66 6.62 -5.16
CA GLN A 358 -6.22 6.65 -5.43
C GLN A 358 -5.49 7.10 -4.16
N TYR A 359 -4.38 6.47 -3.81
CA TYR A 359 -3.67 6.83 -2.56
C TYR A 359 -3.02 8.22 -2.60
N ASP A 360 -2.91 8.83 -3.78
CA ASP A 360 -2.52 10.23 -3.94
C ASP A 360 -3.61 11.25 -3.62
N GLU A 361 -4.86 10.83 -3.48
CA GLU A 361 -5.95 11.71 -3.08
C GLU A 361 -5.93 11.88 -1.57
N GLY A 362 -5.47 13.04 -1.10
CA GLY A 362 -5.37 13.31 0.34
C GLY A 362 -4.39 12.35 1.03
N PHE A 363 -4.81 11.79 2.17
CA PHE A 363 -4.01 10.80 2.90
C PHE A 363 -4.56 9.40 2.68
N LEU A 364 -3.94 8.62 1.77
CA LEU A 364 -4.37 7.27 1.41
C LEU A 364 -5.81 7.21 0.83
N GLY A 365 -6.22 8.23 0.07
CA GLY A 365 -7.53 8.27 -0.58
C GLY A 365 -8.63 9.01 0.18
N ALA A 366 -8.27 9.74 1.23
CA ALA A 366 -9.20 10.27 2.24
C ALA A 366 -9.57 11.75 2.09
#